data_AF-A0A8T7GDY0-F1
#
_entry.id   AF-A0A8T7GDY0-F1
#
_cell.length_a   1.000
_cell.length_b   1.000
_cell.length_c   1.000
_cell.angle_alpha   90.00
_cell.angle_beta   90.00
_cell.angle_gamma   90.00
#
_symmetry.space_group_name_H-M   'P 1'
#
loop_
_entity.id
_entity.type
_entity.pdbx_description
1 polymer ?
#
loop_
_entity_poly.entity_id
_entity_poly.type
_entity_poly.pdbx_seq_one_letter_code
_entity_poly.pdbx_strand_id
1 'polypeptide(L)'
;MSDDRQFPNWDSLYLDEKMVENLPWFNKDLDKDLQAELDLRNIRNGRFLDLGTGPATQALRLASLGFDVTGTDISENAIQRAKRTGRAKFVVDDILDSRLEGKFDYIFDRGCFHVLPVSARAAYVKNVVRILEDRGFLFLKCFSSLEPASGGPFKFTPDMIRQIFSSEFDLVSVKETEYQGTLNPFPKALFAVMQKRKYSRQDIERQMPKIVPLPNGPLYLINSSEKIVVENLQDSKGQPISTVIGVALCRCGQSKNKPFCDGSHAAAGFSSQNTADKSQDKKKSYVGKKITIHDNRAACSHSAECIRNLESVFSLGQRPWINPDGASVDEIIAAVRKCPSGALSYSVDNIEYRDFGQEPMVTVTKNGPYHVTGGIELVGSDWAQGVSKEHYTLCRCGASKNKPFCDGSHYAIKFRD
;
A
#
# COMPACT_ATOMS: atom_id res chain seq x y z
N MET A 1 1.96 26.30 -1.16
CA MET A 1 1.75 26.90 0.19
C MET A 1 3.08 27.51 0.58
N SER A 2 3.15 28.81 0.86
CA SER A 2 4.41 29.45 1.27
C SER A 2 4.81 28.98 2.67
N ASP A 3 6.12 28.94 2.93
CA ASP A 3 6.72 28.57 4.23
C ASP A 3 6.62 29.71 5.27
N ASP A 4 5.97 30.85 4.95
CA ASP A 4 5.99 32.09 5.75
C ASP A 4 5.09 32.09 7.00
N ARG A 5 4.68 30.92 7.53
CA ARG A 5 3.88 30.87 8.77
C ARG A 5 4.78 30.96 9.99
N GLN A 6 4.52 31.93 10.86
CA GLN A 6 5.17 32.02 12.16
C GLN A 6 4.31 31.31 13.21
N PHE A 7 4.91 30.34 13.91
CA PHE A 7 4.33 29.69 15.07
C PHE A 7 4.92 30.28 16.35
N PRO A 8 4.17 30.26 17.47
CA PRO A 8 4.68 30.74 18.74
C PRO A 8 5.85 29.90 19.24
N ASN A 9 6.62 30.44 20.18
CA ASN A 9 7.56 29.63 20.96
C ASN A 9 6.74 28.64 21.81
N TRP A 10 6.77 27.36 21.42
CA TRP A 10 6.01 26.31 22.08
C TRP A 10 6.33 26.20 23.56
N ASP A 11 7.59 26.39 23.96
CA ASP A 11 8.02 26.25 25.34
C ASP A 11 7.44 27.33 26.26
N SER A 12 7.27 28.54 25.74
CA SER A 12 6.65 29.66 26.47
C SER A 12 5.15 29.45 26.72
N LEU A 13 4.46 28.72 25.85
CA LEU A 13 3.02 28.46 25.99
C LEU A 13 2.67 27.54 27.17
N TYR A 14 3.64 26.74 27.63
CA TYR A 14 3.45 25.78 28.73
C TYR A 14 3.98 26.28 30.07
N LEU A 15 4.38 27.55 30.18
CA LEU A 15 4.86 28.16 31.43
C LEU A 15 3.75 28.36 32.48
N ASP A 16 2.58 28.86 32.06
CA ASP A 16 1.46 29.14 32.98
C ASP A 16 0.48 27.96 33.03
N GLU A 17 0.43 27.28 34.17
CA GLU A 17 -0.40 26.10 34.31
C GLU A 17 -1.90 26.35 34.16
N LYS A 18 -2.38 27.55 34.55
CA LYS A 18 -3.80 27.92 34.51
C LYS A 18 -4.26 28.22 33.08
N MET A 19 -3.33 28.49 32.18
CA MET A 19 -3.62 28.82 30.79
C MET A 19 -3.62 27.60 29.86
N VAL A 20 -2.99 26.50 30.26
CA VAL A 20 -2.89 25.29 29.44
C VAL A 20 -4.28 24.72 29.09
N GLU A 21 -5.22 24.75 30.03
CA GLU A 21 -6.59 24.26 29.79
C GLU A 21 -7.39 25.17 28.85
N ASN A 22 -6.93 26.41 28.62
CA ASN A 22 -7.54 27.35 27.69
C ASN A 22 -6.93 27.26 26.28
N LEU A 23 -5.83 26.52 26.09
CA LEU A 23 -5.18 26.40 24.79
C LEU A 23 -6.14 25.80 23.74
N PRO A 24 -6.16 26.31 22.50
CA PRO A 24 -7.09 25.87 21.45
C PRO A 24 -7.14 24.36 21.21
N TRP A 25 -6.03 23.66 21.43
CA TRP A 25 -5.88 22.22 21.23
C TRP A 25 -6.10 21.38 22.49
N PHE A 26 -6.29 22.00 23.66
CA PHE A 26 -6.51 21.27 24.91
C PHE A 26 -7.81 20.47 24.84
N ASN A 27 -7.70 19.16 25.00
CA ASN A 27 -8.83 18.25 25.07
C ASN A 27 -8.61 17.26 26.22
N LYS A 28 -9.52 17.24 27.19
CA LYS A 28 -9.40 16.43 28.41
C LYS A 28 -9.57 14.93 28.16
N ASP A 29 -10.37 14.58 27.15
CA ASP A 29 -10.70 13.20 26.84
C ASP A 29 -9.80 12.66 25.72
N LEU A 30 -9.80 11.35 25.53
CA LEU A 30 -9.14 10.77 24.36
C LEU A 30 -9.85 11.30 23.10
N ASP A 31 -9.09 11.63 22.07
CA ASP A 31 -9.65 12.02 20.78
C ASP A 31 -10.63 10.94 20.30
N LYS A 32 -11.85 11.34 19.98
CA LYS A 32 -12.95 10.42 19.66
C LYS A 32 -12.65 9.60 18.41
N ASP A 33 -11.93 10.18 17.46
CA ASP A 33 -11.57 9.47 16.22
C ASP A 33 -10.52 8.40 16.50
N LEU A 34 -9.56 8.68 17.39
CA LEU A 34 -8.60 7.67 17.84
C LEU A 34 -9.31 6.55 18.62
N GLN A 35 -10.18 6.89 19.57
CA GLN A 35 -10.94 5.90 20.34
C GLN A 35 -11.75 4.97 19.41
N ALA A 36 -12.49 5.54 18.47
CA ALA A 36 -13.27 4.78 17.51
C ALA A 36 -12.40 3.85 16.66
N GLU A 37 -11.19 4.30 16.28
CA GLU A 37 -10.28 3.50 15.47
C GLU A 37 -9.62 2.36 16.27
N LEU A 38 -9.26 2.60 17.53
CA LEU A 38 -8.77 1.54 18.43
C LEU A 38 -9.83 0.47 18.64
N ASP A 39 -11.10 0.86 18.84
CA ASP A 39 -12.21 -0.06 18.99
C ASP A 39 -12.49 -0.86 17.71
N LEU A 40 -12.54 -0.19 16.56
CA LEU A 40 -12.76 -0.81 15.25
C LEU A 40 -11.72 -1.90 14.94
N ARG A 41 -10.46 -1.65 15.32
CA ARG A 41 -9.33 -2.55 15.06
C ARG A 41 -9.07 -3.55 16.20
N ASN A 42 -9.86 -3.47 17.28
CA ASN A 42 -9.65 -4.22 18.51
C ASN A 42 -8.22 -4.09 19.07
N ILE A 43 -7.65 -2.88 19.03
CA ILE A 43 -6.34 -2.58 19.58
C ILE A 43 -6.51 -2.29 21.09
N ARG A 44 -5.90 -3.13 21.92
CA ARG A 44 -6.08 -3.10 23.39
C ARG A 44 -4.78 -3.06 24.19
N ASN A 45 -3.64 -3.26 23.54
CA ASN A 45 -2.30 -3.25 24.15
C ASN A 45 -1.26 -2.84 23.10
N GLY A 46 -0.03 -2.60 23.54
CA GLY A 46 1.11 -2.24 22.69
C GLY A 46 1.82 -0.96 23.15
N ARG A 47 2.95 -0.65 22.51
CA ARG A 47 3.72 0.57 22.76
C ARG A 47 3.18 1.72 21.94
N PHE A 48 2.82 2.80 22.61
CA PHE A 48 2.20 3.98 22.01
C PHE A 48 3.12 5.19 22.16
N LEU A 49 3.33 5.92 21.07
CA LEU A 49 3.93 7.25 21.08
C LEU A 49 2.84 8.30 20.92
N ASP A 50 2.69 9.18 21.90
CA ASP A 50 1.92 10.43 21.78
C ASP A 50 2.90 11.54 21.33
N LEU A 51 2.88 11.84 20.03
CA LEU A 51 3.84 12.71 19.36
C LEU A 51 3.36 14.18 19.40
N GLY A 52 4.15 15.05 20.01
CA GLY A 52 3.70 16.41 20.34
C GLY A 52 2.66 16.39 21.45
N THR A 53 2.99 15.72 22.56
CA THR A 53 2.07 15.36 23.65
C THR A 53 1.47 16.60 24.34
N GLY A 54 2.12 17.76 24.27
CA GLY A 54 1.70 19.01 24.87
C GLY A 54 1.26 18.85 26.34
N PRO A 55 -0.03 19.05 26.68
CA PRO A 55 -0.54 18.87 28.04
C PRO A 55 -0.61 17.40 28.51
N ALA A 56 -0.19 16.44 27.68
CA ALA A 56 -0.17 15.00 27.91
C ALA A 56 -1.54 14.34 28.10
N THR A 57 -2.65 15.01 27.76
CA THR A 57 -3.98 14.44 27.98
C THR A 57 -4.21 13.16 27.18
N GLN A 58 -3.71 13.07 25.95
CA GLN A 58 -3.85 11.89 25.11
C GLN A 58 -2.99 10.74 25.64
N ALA A 59 -1.70 10.98 25.93
CA ALA A 59 -0.82 10.01 26.58
C ALA A 59 -1.42 9.43 27.87
N LEU A 60 -1.97 10.26 28.75
CA LEU A 60 -2.56 9.82 30.01
C LEU A 60 -3.80 8.95 29.82
N ARG A 61 -4.63 9.27 28.82
CA ARG A 61 -5.82 8.47 28.50
C ARG A 61 -5.44 7.12 27.92
N LEU A 62 -4.47 7.08 27.01
CA LEU A 62 -3.93 5.83 26.48
C LEU A 62 -3.30 4.97 27.60
N ALA A 63 -2.52 5.57 28.51
CA ALA A 63 -1.95 4.84 29.64
C ALA A 63 -3.05 4.25 30.55
N SER A 64 -4.14 4.98 30.79
CA SER A 64 -5.28 4.45 31.56
C SER A 64 -6.06 3.34 30.86
N LEU A 65 -5.90 3.18 29.54
CA LEU A 65 -6.44 2.07 28.77
C LEU A 65 -5.50 0.84 28.74
N GLY A 66 -4.33 0.92 29.38
CA GLY A 66 -3.39 -0.19 29.53
C GLY A 66 -2.26 -0.25 28.49
N PHE A 67 -2.07 0.81 27.70
CA PHE A 67 -0.93 0.90 26.76
C PHE A 67 0.38 1.27 27.47
N ASP A 68 1.50 0.82 26.91
CA ASP A 68 2.83 1.31 27.29
C ASP A 68 3.10 2.62 26.54
N VAL A 69 2.97 3.76 27.23
CA VAL A 69 2.95 5.07 26.58
C VAL A 69 4.24 5.85 26.81
N THR A 70 4.80 6.35 25.71
CA THR A 70 5.76 7.45 25.71
C THR A 70 5.11 8.69 25.10
N GLY A 71 5.15 9.83 25.78
CA GLY A 71 4.80 11.13 25.21
C GLY A 71 6.05 11.95 24.93
N THR A 72 6.12 12.59 23.76
CA THR A 72 7.22 13.50 23.43
C THR A 72 6.75 14.87 23.00
N ASP A 73 7.55 15.88 23.30
CA ASP A 73 7.31 17.27 22.90
C ASP A 73 8.65 18.00 22.79
N ILE A 74 8.72 19.03 21.95
CA ILE A 74 9.89 19.90 21.85
C ILE A 74 9.99 20.86 23.05
N SER A 75 8.87 21.13 23.73
CA SER A 75 8.85 21.95 24.93
C SER A 75 9.31 21.17 26.16
N GLU A 76 10.34 21.70 26.82
CA GLU A 76 10.78 21.19 28.11
C GLU A 76 9.72 21.44 29.19
N ASN A 77 9.05 22.60 29.18
CA ASN A 77 7.98 22.90 30.13
C ASN A 77 6.78 21.94 30.02
N ALA A 78 6.36 21.61 28.79
CA ALA A 78 5.31 20.63 28.55
C ALA A 78 5.67 19.27 29.17
N ILE A 79 6.90 18.80 28.92
CA ILE A 79 7.39 17.52 29.42
C ILE A 79 7.59 17.52 30.94
N GLN A 80 8.13 18.59 31.52
CA GLN A 80 8.27 18.71 32.98
C GLN A 80 6.91 18.65 33.68
N ARG A 81 5.88 19.29 33.11
CA ARG A 81 4.51 19.17 33.60
C ARG A 81 3.98 17.74 33.46
N ALA A 82 4.13 17.13 32.28
CA ALA A 82 3.66 15.78 32.01
C ALA A 82 4.28 14.74 32.97
N LYS A 83 5.58 14.87 33.29
CA LYS A 83 6.29 13.99 34.24
C LYS A 83 5.68 13.96 35.64
N ARG A 84 5.07 15.06 36.11
CA ARG A 84 4.42 15.15 37.44
C ARG A 84 3.25 14.18 37.59
N THR A 85 2.71 13.70 36.48
CA THR A 85 1.57 12.75 36.48
C THR A 85 1.98 11.33 36.90
N GLY A 86 3.23 10.93 36.66
CA GLY A 86 3.78 9.61 37.00
C GLY A 86 3.15 8.41 36.28
N ARG A 87 2.39 8.61 35.20
CA ARG A 87 1.59 7.54 34.55
C ARG A 87 2.10 7.06 33.19
N ALA A 88 3.07 7.73 32.62
CA ALA A 88 3.67 7.39 31.33
C ALA A 88 5.12 7.90 31.27
N LYS A 89 5.89 7.47 30.27
CA LYS A 89 7.23 7.99 30.01
C LYS A 89 7.11 9.30 29.23
N PHE A 90 7.84 10.34 29.64
CA PHE A 90 7.83 11.63 28.94
C PHE A 90 9.26 12.09 28.63
N VAL A 91 9.52 12.45 27.38
CA VAL A 91 10.86 12.79 26.87
C VAL A 91 10.78 14.08 26.05
N VAL A 92 11.72 15.00 26.28
CA VAL A 92 11.91 16.16 25.40
C VAL A 92 12.57 15.67 24.12
N ASP A 93 11.91 15.83 22.98
CA ASP A 93 12.37 15.32 21.69
C ASP A 93 11.82 16.17 20.55
N ASP A 94 12.67 16.49 19.57
CA ASP A 94 12.27 17.13 18.32
C ASP A 94 12.07 16.06 17.26
N ILE A 95 10.86 15.89 16.73
CA ILE A 95 10.59 14.87 15.71
C ILE A 95 11.41 15.07 14.42
N LEU A 96 11.89 16.29 14.13
CA LEU A 96 12.74 16.55 12.98
C LEU A 96 14.18 16.03 13.18
N ASP A 97 14.63 15.89 14.43
CA ASP A 97 15.94 15.33 14.83
C ASP A 97 15.79 14.37 16.03
N SER A 98 14.84 13.45 15.92
CA SER A 98 14.42 12.62 17.06
C SER A 98 15.54 11.72 17.53
N ARG A 99 15.76 11.67 18.85
CA ARG A 99 16.79 10.81 19.49
C ARG A 99 16.18 9.59 20.18
N LEU A 100 14.89 9.34 19.96
CA LEU A 100 14.25 8.15 20.49
C LEU A 100 14.92 6.88 19.97
N GLU A 101 15.22 6.00 20.92
CA GLU A 101 15.69 4.64 20.69
C GLU A 101 14.53 3.66 20.87
N GLY A 102 14.51 2.62 20.04
CA GLY A 102 13.42 1.65 19.99
C GLY A 102 12.31 2.04 19.00
N LYS A 103 11.31 1.18 18.92
CA LYS A 103 10.18 1.32 18.00
C LYS A 103 8.85 1.24 18.75
N PHE A 104 7.81 1.87 18.21
CA PHE A 104 6.45 1.88 18.75
C PHE A 104 5.51 1.09 17.84
N ASP A 105 4.54 0.42 18.41
CA ASP A 105 3.50 -0.27 17.63
C ASP A 105 2.54 0.76 17.01
N TYR A 106 2.32 1.86 17.72
CA TYR A 106 1.41 2.94 17.34
C TYR A 106 2.02 4.31 17.61
N ILE A 107 1.81 5.24 16.69
CA ILE A 107 2.09 6.66 16.88
C ILE A 107 0.78 7.42 16.69
N PHE A 108 0.45 8.30 17.63
CA PHE A 108 -0.60 9.29 17.46
C PHE A 108 0.05 10.67 17.35
N ASP A 109 -0.11 11.29 16.19
CA ASP A 109 0.17 12.70 15.98
C ASP A 109 -1.15 13.45 15.99
N ARG A 110 -1.32 14.29 17.01
CA ARG A 110 -2.47 15.18 17.13
C ARG A 110 -2.03 16.64 17.13
N GLY A 111 -1.69 17.12 15.94
CA GLY A 111 -1.38 18.52 15.71
C GLY A 111 0.11 18.88 15.77
N CYS A 112 1.00 17.90 15.68
CA CYS A 112 2.43 18.14 15.50
C CYS A 112 2.73 18.35 14.00
N PHE A 113 2.37 17.40 13.14
CA PHE A 113 2.67 17.45 11.70
C PHE A 113 2.11 18.70 11.02
N HIS A 114 0.91 19.15 11.42
CA HIS A 114 0.23 20.25 10.75
C HIS A 114 0.83 21.64 11.04
N VAL A 115 1.80 21.76 11.96
CA VAL A 115 2.56 23.00 12.15
C VAL A 115 3.88 23.00 11.38
N LEU A 116 4.23 21.89 10.71
CA LEU A 116 5.50 21.76 10.01
C LEU A 116 5.46 22.39 8.61
N PRO A 117 6.45 23.24 8.27
CA PRO A 117 6.61 23.79 6.92
C PRO A 117 6.88 22.70 5.90
N VAL A 118 6.70 22.99 4.62
CA VAL A 118 6.82 21.97 3.54
C VAL A 118 8.22 21.36 3.54
N SER A 119 9.24 22.18 3.77
CA SER A 119 10.65 21.80 3.87
C SER A 119 10.96 20.78 4.96
N ALA A 120 10.20 20.77 6.07
CA ALA A 120 10.44 19.89 7.22
C ALA A 120 9.71 18.53 7.12
N ARG A 121 8.68 18.41 6.28
CA ARG A 121 7.81 17.22 6.23
C ARG A 121 8.53 15.94 5.85
N ALA A 122 9.53 16.02 4.97
CA ALA A 122 10.32 14.85 4.59
C ALA A 122 11.14 14.28 5.78
N ALA A 123 11.72 15.16 6.61
CA ALA A 123 12.43 14.77 7.81
C ALA A 123 11.49 14.15 8.86
N TYR A 124 10.30 14.76 9.03
CA TYR A 124 9.24 14.19 9.87
C TYR A 124 8.87 12.76 9.45
N VAL A 125 8.54 12.54 8.17
CA VAL A 125 8.15 11.20 7.66
C VAL A 125 9.28 10.21 7.89
N LYS A 126 10.52 10.59 7.59
CA LYS A 126 11.71 9.75 7.80
C LYS A 126 11.85 9.30 9.27
N ASN A 127 11.69 10.21 10.23
CA ASN A 127 11.83 9.87 11.65
C ASN A 127 10.66 9.04 12.17
N VAL A 128 9.43 9.35 11.77
CA VAL A 128 8.25 8.54 12.09
C VAL A 128 8.42 7.11 11.58
N VAL A 129 8.89 6.92 10.34
CA VAL A 129 9.17 5.59 9.78
C VAL A 129 10.26 4.84 10.55
N ARG A 130 11.29 5.54 11.01
CA ARG A 130 12.38 4.96 11.80
C ARG A 130 11.90 4.44 13.15
N ILE A 131 11.06 5.19 13.85
CA ILE A 131 10.61 4.88 15.22
C ILE A 131 9.29 4.09 15.27
N LEU A 132 8.63 3.86 14.14
CA LEU A 132 7.44 3.01 14.07
C LEU A 132 7.81 1.57 13.69
N GLU A 133 7.19 0.60 14.36
CA GLU A 133 7.30 -0.82 14.03
C GLU A 133 6.79 -1.11 12.62
N ASP A 134 7.34 -2.16 12.03
CA ASP A 134 6.91 -2.61 10.71
C ASP A 134 5.47 -3.12 10.82
N ARG A 135 4.57 -2.66 9.93
CA ARG A 135 3.12 -2.84 10.04
C ARG A 135 2.46 -2.11 11.23
N GLY A 136 3.20 -1.26 11.95
CA GLY A 136 2.66 -0.36 12.96
C GLY A 136 1.78 0.73 12.34
N PHE A 137 0.98 1.40 13.18
CA PHE A 137 0.04 2.43 12.72
C PHE A 137 0.49 3.84 13.11
N LEU A 138 0.37 4.76 12.15
CA LEU A 138 0.35 6.19 12.38
C LEU A 138 -1.10 6.68 12.31
N PHE A 139 -1.60 7.19 13.43
CA PHE A 139 -2.85 7.92 13.54
C PHE A 139 -2.52 9.41 13.47
N LEU A 140 -2.96 10.10 12.42
CA LEU A 140 -2.62 11.50 12.17
C LEU A 140 -3.89 12.35 12.16
N LYS A 141 -3.95 13.35 13.05
CA LYS A 141 -5.00 14.36 13.10
C LYS A 141 -4.42 15.72 12.70
N CYS A 142 -4.89 16.27 11.60
CA CYS A 142 -4.44 17.58 11.07
C CYS A 142 -5.63 18.45 10.65
N PHE A 143 -5.39 19.73 10.35
CA PHE A 143 -6.47 20.60 9.86
C PHE A 143 -6.84 20.26 8.42
N SER A 144 -8.14 20.31 8.12
CA SER A 144 -8.67 20.09 6.78
C SER A 144 -8.57 21.37 5.95
N SER A 145 -8.38 21.24 4.64
CA SER A 145 -8.55 22.36 3.70
C SER A 145 -9.94 22.97 3.73
N LEU A 146 -10.93 22.25 4.27
CA LEU A 146 -12.29 22.73 4.47
C LEU A 146 -12.43 23.68 5.68
N GLU A 147 -11.40 23.81 6.52
CA GLU A 147 -11.41 24.78 7.62
C GLU A 147 -11.43 26.21 7.04
N PRO A 148 -12.45 27.04 7.32
CA PRO A 148 -12.55 28.37 6.73
C PRO A 148 -11.55 29.38 7.28
N ALA A 149 -11.10 29.26 8.54
CA ALA A 149 -10.26 30.28 9.17
C ALA A 149 -8.88 30.43 8.49
N SER A 150 -8.48 31.63 8.08
CA SER A 150 -7.27 31.85 7.27
C SER A 150 -5.94 31.69 8.03
N GLY A 151 -5.96 31.70 9.37
CA GLY A 151 -4.77 31.56 10.23
C GLY A 151 -4.53 30.14 10.77
N GLY A 152 -3.53 30.01 11.64
CA GLY A 152 -3.24 28.77 12.38
C GLY A 152 -2.34 27.76 11.65
N PRO A 153 -2.41 26.47 12.03
CA PRO A 153 -1.71 25.37 11.37
C PRO A 153 -1.98 25.24 9.86
N PHE A 154 -1.06 24.58 9.16
CA PHE A 154 -1.25 24.19 7.77
C PHE A 154 -2.45 23.25 7.63
N LYS A 155 -3.11 23.35 6.48
CA LYS A 155 -4.33 22.61 6.15
C LYS A 155 -4.05 21.63 5.03
N PHE A 156 -4.75 20.51 5.03
CA PHE A 156 -4.48 19.40 4.12
C PHE A 156 -5.75 18.90 3.47
N THR A 157 -5.64 18.49 2.21
CA THR A 157 -6.64 17.63 1.56
C THR A 157 -6.28 16.16 1.80
N PRO A 158 -7.24 15.23 1.66
CA PRO A 158 -6.94 13.79 1.61
C PRO A 158 -5.85 13.41 0.60
N ASP A 159 -5.83 14.05 -0.57
CA ASP A 159 -4.83 13.78 -1.62
C ASP A 159 -3.43 14.24 -1.22
N MET A 160 -3.32 15.38 -0.53
CA MET A 160 -2.03 15.84 0.00
C MET A 160 -1.47 14.85 1.02
N ILE A 161 -2.30 14.36 1.95
CA ILE A 161 -1.88 13.33 2.92
C ILE A 161 -1.43 12.07 2.17
N ARG A 162 -2.22 11.60 1.20
CA ARG A 162 -1.83 10.44 0.39
C ARG A 162 -0.48 10.65 -0.29
N GLN A 163 -0.27 11.79 -0.93
CA GLN A 163 0.96 12.08 -1.65
C GLN A 163 2.18 12.11 -0.72
N ILE A 164 2.09 12.82 0.41
CA ILE A 164 3.21 13.01 1.34
C ILE A 164 3.69 11.69 1.95
N PHE A 165 2.77 10.78 2.27
CA PHE A 165 3.10 9.53 2.99
C PHE A 165 3.21 8.30 2.07
N SER A 166 2.89 8.42 0.78
CA SER A 166 2.75 7.29 -0.15
C SER A 166 3.98 6.39 -0.34
N SER A 167 5.20 6.86 -0.03
CA SER A 167 6.42 6.08 -0.20
C SER A 167 6.56 4.97 0.84
N GLU A 168 6.16 5.24 2.08
CA GLU A 168 6.41 4.37 3.25
C GLU A 168 5.14 3.80 3.89
N PHE A 169 3.98 4.41 3.63
CA PHE A 169 2.72 4.04 4.25
C PHE A 169 1.64 3.66 3.23
N ASP A 170 0.79 2.72 3.65
CA ASP A 170 -0.51 2.51 3.05
C ASP A 170 -1.55 3.37 3.79
N LEU A 171 -2.25 4.23 3.05
CA LEU A 171 -3.33 5.05 3.60
C LEU A 171 -4.58 4.17 3.75
N VAL A 172 -4.82 3.69 4.97
CA VAL A 172 -5.92 2.77 5.28
C VAL A 172 -7.26 3.49 5.26
N SER A 173 -7.31 4.69 5.85
CA SER A 173 -8.48 5.56 5.74
C SER A 173 -8.10 7.02 5.97
N VAL A 174 -8.90 7.93 5.44
CA VAL A 174 -8.85 9.36 5.74
C VAL A 174 -10.28 9.89 5.77
N LYS A 175 -10.65 10.55 6.87
CA LYS A 175 -12.01 11.04 7.11
C LYS A 175 -11.99 12.52 7.44
N GLU A 176 -12.95 13.27 6.90
CA GLU A 176 -13.28 14.60 7.39
C GLU A 176 -13.93 14.47 8.77
N THR A 177 -13.51 15.30 9.71
CA THR A 177 -13.94 15.31 11.11
C THR A 177 -13.73 16.71 11.70
N GLU A 178 -13.75 16.82 13.02
CA GLU A 178 -13.54 18.05 13.76
C GLU A 178 -12.38 17.91 14.74
N TYR A 179 -11.66 19.01 14.98
CA TYR A 179 -10.56 19.08 15.91
C TYR A 179 -11.08 19.48 17.30
N GLN A 180 -11.24 18.50 18.20
CA GLN A 180 -11.77 18.76 19.54
C GLN A 180 -10.79 19.64 20.34
N GLY A 181 -11.30 20.61 21.08
CA GLY A 181 -10.45 21.56 21.78
C GLY A 181 -11.28 22.55 22.59
N THR A 182 -10.75 23.75 22.79
CA THR A 182 -11.46 24.82 23.51
C THR A 182 -12.21 25.78 22.58
N LEU A 183 -11.98 25.68 21.26
CA LEU A 183 -12.65 26.53 20.26
C LEU A 183 -14.09 26.09 19.99
N ASN A 184 -14.95 27.05 19.65
CA ASN A 184 -16.33 26.81 19.23
C ASN A 184 -16.69 27.72 18.02
N PRO A 185 -17.09 27.17 16.86
CA PRO A 185 -17.18 25.73 16.57
C PRO A 185 -15.79 25.07 16.54
N PHE A 186 -15.77 23.73 16.64
CA PHE A 186 -14.51 22.99 16.46
C PHE A 186 -13.99 23.16 15.02
N PRO A 187 -12.67 23.39 14.84
CA PRO A 187 -12.09 23.48 13.51
C PRO A 187 -12.30 22.19 12.71
N LYS A 188 -12.42 22.31 11.38
CA LYS A 188 -12.49 21.17 10.47
C LYS A 188 -11.13 20.49 10.37
N ALA A 189 -11.13 19.17 10.49
CA ALA A 189 -9.93 18.35 10.55
C ALA A 189 -10.02 17.12 9.65
N LEU A 190 -8.86 16.56 9.36
CA LEU A 190 -8.72 15.21 8.83
C LEU A 190 -8.23 14.29 9.93
N PHE A 191 -8.79 13.09 9.98
CA PHE A 191 -8.20 11.96 10.71
C PHE A 191 -7.77 10.91 9.70
N ALA A 192 -6.46 10.73 9.57
CA ALA A 192 -5.84 9.78 8.67
C ALA A 192 -5.26 8.60 9.47
N VAL A 193 -5.52 7.39 8.99
CA VAL A 193 -5.01 6.15 9.54
C VAL A 193 -4.11 5.53 8.50
N MET A 194 -2.84 5.39 8.85
CA MET A 194 -1.80 4.92 7.95
C MET A 194 -1.08 3.74 8.57
N GLN A 195 -0.84 2.69 7.78
CA GLN A 195 -0.06 1.54 8.22
C GLN A 195 1.31 1.58 7.55
N LYS A 196 2.38 1.46 8.34
CA LYS A 196 3.74 1.41 7.81
C LYS A 196 3.90 0.14 6.99
N ARG A 197 4.46 0.24 5.79
CA ARG A 197 4.83 -0.94 5.02
C ARG A 197 5.95 -1.69 5.71
N LYS A 198 5.98 -3.02 5.53
CA LYS A 198 7.07 -3.86 6.04
C LYS A 198 8.40 -3.53 5.35
N TYR A 199 8.35 -3.10 4.09
CA TYR A 199 9.50 -2.76 3.27
C TYR A 199 9.23 -1.41 2.58
N SER A 200 10.25 -0.54 2.46
CA SER A 200 10.12 0.72 1.71
C SER A 200 9.92 0.42 0.22
N ARG A 201 9.39 1.37 -0.56
CA ARG A 201 9.31 1.22 -2.03
C ARG A 201 10.66 0.92 -2.67
N GLN A 202 11.74 1.50 -2.14
CA GLN A 202 13.10 1.30 -2.65
C GLN A 202 13.66 -0.08 -2.29
N ASP A 203 13.37 -0.59 -1.09
CA ASP A 203 13.76 -1.95 -0.69
C ASP A 203 12.98 -3.02 -1.48
N ILE A 204 11.69 -2.76 -1.68
CA ILE A 204 10.83 -3.55 -2.56
C ILE A 204 11.44 -3.56 -3.96
N GLU A 205 11.74 -2.42 -4.58
CA GLU A 205 12.33 -2.40 -5.93
C GLU A 205 13.69 -3.12 -6.04
N ARG A 206 14.52 -3.11 -4.99
CA ARG A 206 15.82 -3.80 -4.98
C ARG A 206 15.72 -5.32 -4.77
N GLN A 207 14.75 -5.77 -3.98
CA GLN A 207 14.57 -7.18 -3.60
C GLN A 207 13.42 -7.86 -4.33
N MET A 208 12.62 -7.11 -5.10
CA MET A 208 11.49 -7.66 -5.83
C MET A 208 12.03 -8.57 -6.94
N PRO A 209 11.53 -9.82 -6.98
CA PRO A 209 11.92 -10.70 -8.06
C PRO A 209 11.42 -10.14 -9.40
N LYS A 210 12.10 -10.53 -10.47
CA LYS A 210 11.74 -10.18 -11.84
C LYS A 210 11.49 -11.44 -12.64
N ILE A 211 10.56 -11.38 -13.58
CA ILE A 211 10.32 -12.46 -14.54
C ILE A 211 10.77 -11.98 -15.91
N VAL A 212 11.71 -12.72 -16.51
CA VAL A 212 12.21 -12.49 -17.86
C VAL A 212 11.75 -13.62 -18.78
N PRO A 213 10.81 -13.38 -19.71
CA PRO A 213 10.46 -14.38 -20.71
C PRO A 213 11.58 -14.52 -21.75
N LEU A 214 12.26 -15.67 -21.76
CA LEU A 214 13.31 -15.92 -22.76
C LEU A 214 12.69 -16.26 -24.12
N PRO A 215 13.18 -15.72 -25.25
CA PRO A 215 12.67 -16.05 -26.58
C PRO A 215 12.64 -17.56 -26.83
N ASN A 216 11.46 -18.09 -27.21
CA ASN A 216 11.20 -19.52 -27.43
C ASN A 216 11.64 -20.44 -26.27
N GLY A 217 11.82 -19.88 -25.07
CA GLY A 217 12.40 -20.56 -23.92
C GLY A 217 11.57 -20.39 -22.65
N PRO A 218 12.14 -20.70 -21.47
CA PRO A 218 11.44 -20.62 -20.19
C PRO A 218 11.12 -19.18 -19.76
N LEU A 219 10.36 -19.06 -18.67
CA LEU A 219 10.32 -17.83 -17.88
C LEU A 219 11.46 -17.90 -16.86
N TYR A 220 12.35 -16.91 -16.83
CA TYR A 220 13.43 -16.86 -15.86
C TYR A 220 13.02 -15.96 -14.70
N LEU A 221 12.78 -16.56 -13.53
CA LEU A 221 12.48 -15.84 -12.28
C LEU A 221 13.80 -15.48 -11.60
N ILE A 222 14.13 -14.20 -11.57
CA ILE A 222 15.35 -13.64 -10.99
C ILE A 222 15.02 -13.12 -9.59
N ASN A 223 15.67 -13.65 -8.56
CA ASN A 223 15.41 -13.26 -7.17
C ASN A 223 16.38 -12.18 -6.65
N SER A 224 17.47 -11.92 -7.37
CA SER A 224 18.39 -10.80 -7.07
C SER A 224 18.94 -10.21 -8.36
N SER A 225 18.98 -8.88 -8.41
CA SER A 225 19.60 -8.14 -9.51
C SER A 225 21.12 -7.99 -9.35
N GLU A 226 21.67 -8.39 -8.20
CA GLU A 226 23.10 -8.35 -7.95
C GLU A 226 23.83 -9.44 -8.74
N LYS A 227 24.89 -9.04 -9.44
CA LYS A 227 25.79 -9.95 -10.14
C LYS A 227 26.73 -10.59 -9.13
N ILE A 228 26.72 -11.91 -9.08
CA ILE A 228 27.63 -12.72 -8.27
C ILE A 228 28.78 -13.16 -9.18
N VAL A 229 30.00 -12.73 -8.87
CA VAL A 229 31.21 -13.18 -9.57
C VAL A 229 31.48 -14.63 -9.21
N VAL A 230 31.73 -15.47 -10.21
CA VAL A 230 32.12 -16.87 -10.03
C VAL A 230 33.64 -16.91 -10.05
N GLU A 231 34.26 -16.89 -8.87
CA GLU A 231 35.70 -16.62 -8.68
C GLU A 231 36.65 -17.58 -9.45
N ASN A 232 36.18 -18.77 -9.81
CA ASN A 232 36.97 -19.79 -10.52
C ASN A 232 36.43 -20.12 -11.93
N LEU A 233 35.66 -19.21 -12.53
CA LEU A 233 35.13 -19.35 -13.88
C LEU A 233 35.42 -18.09 -14.69
N GLN A 234 36.08 -18.25 -15.83
CA GLN A 234 36.39 -17.17 -16.76
C GLN A 234 35.95 -17.49 -18.18
N ASP A 235 35.74 -16.45 -18.99
CA ASP A 235 35.48 -16.61 -20.42
C ASP A 235 36.78 -16.94 -21.19
N SER A 236 36.66 -17.11 -22.51
CA SER A 236 37.81 -17.42 -23.37
C SER A 236 38.86 -16.30 -23.45
N LYS A 237 38.56 -15.11 -22.92
CA LYS A 237 39.47 -13.96 -22.83
C LYS A 237 40.09 -13.81 -21.43
N GLY A 238 39.82 -14.74 -20.52
CA GLY A 238 40.31 -14.70 -19.14
C GLY A 238 39.55 -13.75 -18.24
N GLN A 239 38.36 -13.27 -18.63
CA GLN A 239 37.54 -12.40 -17.80
C GLN A 239 36.64 -13.21 -16.87
N PRO A 240 36.56 -12.90 -15.56
CA PRO A 240 35.66 -13.58 -14.65
C PRO A 240 34.20 -13.55 -15.12
N ILE A 241 33.51 -14.69 -15.03
CA ILE A 241 32.08 -14.78 -15.35
C ILE A 241 31.27 -14.41 -14.10
N SER A 242 30.17 -13.71 -14.31
CA SER A 242 29.18 -13.41 -13.25
C SER A 242 27.82 -14.01 -13.58
N THR A 243 27.06 -14.34 -12.54
CA THR A 243 25.70 -14.89 -12.63
C THR A 243 24.73 -14.08 -11.76
N VAL A 244 23.44 -14.34 -11.91
CA VAL A 244 22.38 -13.85 -11.02
C VAL A 244 21.63 -15.04 -10.44
N ILE A 245 21.05 -14.88 -9.24
CA ILE A 245 20.25 -15.95 -8.62
C ILE A 245 18.88 -16.00 -9.30
N GLY A 246 18.54 -17.14 -9.90
CA GLY A 246 17.25 -17.33 -10.54
C GLY A 246 16.90 -18.79 -10.83
N VAL A 247 15.67 -18.99 -11.31
CA VAL A 247 15.10 -20.30 -11.63
C VAL A 247 14.39 -20.24 -12.98
N ALA A 248 14.60 -21.24 -13.83
CA ALA A 248 13.91 -21.39 -15.11
C ALA A 248 12.59 -22.14 -14.94
N LEU A 249 11.46 -21.47 -15.17
CA LEU A 249 10.12 -22.04 -15.14
C LEU A 249 9.65 -22.45 -16.54
N CYS A 250 9.10 -23.66 -16.65
CA CYS A 250 8.54 -24.18 -17.89
C CYS A 250 7.28 -23.39 -18.27
N ARG A 251 7.21 -22.96 -19.53
CA ARG A 251 5.98 -22.38 -20.10
C ARG A 251 5.56 -22.98 -21.44
N CYS A 252 6.25 -24.03 -21.89
CA CYS A 252 5.91 -24.75 -23.12
C CYS A 252 4.93 -25.91 -22.88
N GLY A 253 4.68 -26.29 -21.62
CA GLY A 253 3.85 -27.45 -21.27
C GLY A 253 4.51 -28.82 -21.46
N GLN A 254 5.76 -28.89 -21.96
CA GLN A 254 6.41 -30.16 -22.34
C GLN A 254 7.50 -30.65 -21.40
N SER A 255 7.90 -29.88 -20.38
CA SER A 255 8.91 -30.34 -19.42
C SER A 255 8.42 -31.57 -18.63
N LYS A 256 9.31 -32.50 -18.33
CA LYS A 256 9.08 -33.62 -17.41
C LYS A 256 9.33 -33.24 -15.94
N ASN A 257 9.94 -32.08 -15.69
CA ASN A 257 10.26 -31.56 -14.36
C ASN A 257 9.43 -30.32 -14.01
N LYS A 258 8.17 -30.25 -14.48
CA LYS A 258 7.29 -29.10 -14.19
C LYS A 258 7.17 -28.89 -12.67
N PRO A 259 7.15 -27.64 -12.19
CA PRO A 259 7.06 -26.39 -12.95
C PRO A 259 8.38 -25.91 -13.56
N PHE A 260 9.50 -26.58 -13.29
CA PHE A 260 10.82 -26.16 -13.78
C PHE A 260 11.02 -26.52 -15.26
N CYS A 261 11.87 -25.77 -15.93
CA CYS A 261 12.28 -26.06 -17.29
C CYS A 261 13.48 -27.01 -17.32
N ASP A 262 13.37 -28.08 -18.11
CA ASP A 262 14.44 -29.07 -18.36
C ASP A 262 15.00 -28.98 -19.80
N GLY A 263 14.64 -27.94 -20.56
CA GLY A 263 15.08 -27.77 -21.95
C GLY A 263 14.17 -28.40 -23.01
N SER A 264 13.10 -29.13 -22.64
CA SER A 264 12.19 -29.79 -23.60
C SER A 264 11.54 -28.86 -24.63
N HIS A 265 11.51 -27.54 -24.36
CA HIS A 265 10.94 -26.53 -25.24
C HIS A 265 11.60 -26.49 -26.64
N ALA A 266 12.91 -26.77 -26.72
CA ALA A 266 13.65 -26.75 -27.97
C ALA A 266 13.20 -27.88 -28.90
N ALA A 267 13.19 -29.11 -28.40
CA ALA A 267 12.71 -30.28 -29.14
C ALA A 267 11.20 -30.20 -29.45
N ALA A 268 10.42 -29.57 -28.57
CA ALA A 268 8.99 -29.36 -28.78
C ALA A 268 8.66 -28.26 -29.81
N GLY A 269 9.66 -27.51 -30.32
CA GLY A 269 9.41 -26.40 -31.24
C GLY A 269 8.59 -25.27 -30.63
N PHE A 270 8.73 -25.02 -29.32
CA PHE A 270 7.93 -24.01 -28.64
C PHE A 270 8.19 -22.61 -29.21
N SER A 271 7.12 -21.92 -29.63
CA SER A 271 7.17 -20.52 -30.02
C SER A 271 6.62 -19.61 -28.92
N SER A 272 7.39 -18.57 -28.60
CA SER A 272 6.98 -17.52 -27.66
C SER A 272 6.19 -16.39 -28.31
N GLN A 273 5.94 -16.46 -29.61
CA GLN A 273 5.25 -15.39 -30.34
C GLN A 273 3.84 -15.16 -29.79
N ASN A 274 3.51 -13.88 -29.57
CA ASN A 274 2.14 -13.45 -29.31
C ASN A 274 1.39 -13.37 -30.65
N THR A 275 0.34 -14.17 -30.79
CA THR A 275 -0.51 -14.24 -31.97
C THR A 275 -1.95 -13.83 -31.66
N ALA A 276 -2.18 -13.13 -30.55
CA ALA A 276 -3.48 -12.60 -30.21
C ALA A 276 -3.87 -11.45 -31.13
N ASP A 277 -5.16 -11.34 -31.45
CA ASP A 277 -5.71 -10.22 -32.22
C ASP A 277 -5.67 -8.94 -31.37
N LYS A 278 -4.70 -8.06 -31.66
CA LYS A 278 -4.52 -6.79 -30.96
C LYS A 278 -5.72 -5.85 -31.11
N SER A 279 -6.59 -6.03 -32.10
CA SER A 279 -7.79 -5.19 -32.25
C SER A 279 -8.83 -5.41 -31.14
N GLN A 280 -8.71 -6.54 -30.41
CA GLN A 280 -9.55 -6.86 -29.25
C GLN A 280 -9.06 -6.22 -27.94
N ASP A 281 -7.84 -5.70 -27.91
CA ASP A 281 -7.25 -5.06 -26.74
C ASP A 281 -7.89 -3.68 -26.50
N LYS A 282 -9.01 -3.69 -25.78
CA LYS A 282 -9.83 -2.50 -25.51
C LYS A 282 -10.40 -2.59 -24.11
N LYS A 283 -10.05 -1.61 -23.29
CA LYS A 283 -10.71 -1.40 -22.00
C LYS A 283 -12.16 -0.96 -22.23
N LYS A 284 -13.11 -1.71 -21.67
CA LYS A 284 -14.53 -1.37 -21.63
C LYS A 284 -14.93 -0.95 -20.22
N SER A 285 -15.75 0.07 -20.12
CA SER A 285 -16.26 0.59 -18.84
C SER A 285 -17.77 0.40 -18.78
N TYR A 286 -18.24 -0.13 -17.66
CA TYR A 286 -19.64 -0.38 -17.36
C TYR A 286 -20.01 0.51 -16.19
N VAL A 287 -20.75 1.58 -16.46
CA VAL A 287 -21.09 2.62 -15.48
C VAL A 287 -22.37 2.23 -14.74
N GLY A 288 -22.29 2.11 -13.42
CA GLY A 288 -23.44 1.98 -12.52
C GLY A 288 -23.71 3.25 -11.73
N LYS A 289 -24.67 3.17 -10.80
CA LYS A 289 -25.08 4.32 -9.97
C LYS A 289 -24.02 4.75 -8.95
N LYS A 290 -23.24 3.80 -8.41
CA LYS A 290 -22.26 4.04 -7.34
C LYS A 290 -20.84 3.56 -7.67
N ILE A 291 -20.68 2.75 -8.71
CA ILE A 291 -19.41 2.14 -9.10
C ILE A 291 -19.37 1.97 -10.61
N THR A 292 -18.20 2.13 -11.21
CA THR A 292 -17.94 1.74 -12.59
C THR A 292 -17.04 0.51 -12.59
N ILE A 293 -17.42 -0.54 -13.32
CA ILE A 293 -16.57 -1.73 -13.49
C ILE A 293 -15.85 -1.61 -14.84
N HIS A 294 -14.56 -1.87 -14.86
CA HIS A 294 -13.78 -1.91 -16.09
C HIS A 294 -13.35 -3.34 -16.41
N ASP A 295 -13.38 -3.69 -17.69
CA ASP A 295 -12.97 -5.00 -18.22
C ASP A 295 -12.12 -4.81 -19.46
N ASN A 296 -10.96 -5.44 -19.50
CA ASN A 296 -10.26 -5.71 -20.75
C ASN A 296 -10.24 -7.22 -21.01
N ARG A 297 -11.26 -7.68 -21.75
CA ARG A 297 -11.44 -9.10 -22.03
C ARG A 297 -10.23 -9.74 -22.70
N ALA A 298 -9.45 -9.02 -23.49
CA ALA A 298 -8.26 -9.56 -24.19
C ALA A 298 -7.16 -10.02 -23.22
N ALA A 299 -7.15 -9.52 -21.98
CA ALA A 299 -6.24 -9.94 -20.93
C ALA A 299 -6.79 -11.05 -20.04
N CYS A 300 -8.07 -11.43 -20.20
CA CYS A 300 -8.72 -12.39 -19.32
C CYS A 300 -8.11 -13.78 -19.47
N SER A 301 -7.71 -14.40 -18.35
CA SER A 301 -7.26 -15.79 -18.33
C SER A 301 -8.40 -16.81 -18.32
N HIS A 302 -9.64 -16.32 -18.37
CA HIS A 302 -10.87 -17.11 -18.33
C HIS A 302 -10.96 -18.05 -17.11
N SER A 303 -10.49 -17.61 -15.94
CA SER A 303 -10.60 -18.36 -14.66
C SER A 303 -12.02 -18.54 -14.14
N ALA A 304 -12.99 -17.78 -14.69
CA ALA A 304 -14.38 -17.71 -14.25
C ALA A 304 -14.56 -17.28 -12.78
N GLU A 305 -13.54 -16.69 -12.14
CA GLU A 305 -13.65 -16.21 -10.75
C GLU A 305 -14.74 -15.16 -10.59
N CYS A 306 -14.83 -14.18 -11.47
CA CYS A 306 -15.86 -13.13 -11.38
C CYS A 306 -17.30 -13.70 -11.44
N ILE A 307 -17.55 -14.64 -12.37
CA ILE A 307 -18.87 -15.28 -12.53
C ILE A 307 -19.20 -16.15 -11.32
N ARG A 308 -18.26 -17.02 -10.88
CA ARG A 308 -18.49 -17.92 -9.74
C ARG A 308 -18.72 -17.19 -8.43
N ASN A 309 -18.13 -16.01 -8.27
CA ASN A 309 -18.24 -15.25 -7.03
C ASN A 309 -19.39 -14.24 -7.03
N LEU A 310 -19.91 -13.80 -8.19
CA LEU A 310 -20.95 -12.78 -8.26
C LEU A 310 -21.74 -12.79 -9.59
N GLU A 311 -22.52 -13.85 -9.83
CA GLU A 311 -23.28 -14.04 -11.07
C GLU A 311 -24.32 -12.94 -11.35
N SER A 312 -24.87 -12.30 -10.30
CA SER A 312 -25.81 -11.18 -10.45
C SER A 312 -25.20 -9.95 -11.13
N VAL A 313 -23.87 -9.85 -11.10
CA VAL A 313 -23.08 -8.79 -11.74
C VAL A 313 -22.40 -9.29 -13.00
N PHE A 314 -21.84 -10.51 -13.00
CA PHE A 314 -21.10 -11.07 -14.13
C PHE A 314 -21.83 -12.27 -14.74
N SER A 315 -22.52 -12.09 -15.87
CA SER A 315 -23.33 -13.14 -16.50
C SER A 315 -23.08 -13.27 -18.00
N LEU A 316 -22.68 -14.47 -18.44
CA LEU A 316 -22.47 -14.77 -19.87
C LEU A 316 -23.76 -14.77 -20.69
N GLY A 317 -24.89 -15.04 -20.03
CA GLY A 317 -26.22 -15.11 -20.65
C GLY A 317 -26.87 -13.75 -20.89
N GLN A 318 -26.25 -12.65 -20.44
CA GLN A 318 -26.81 -11.30 -20.57
C GLN A 318 -25.91 -10.37 -21.39
N ARG A 319 -26.49 -9.30 -21.94
CA ARG A 319 -25.80 -8.24 -22.67
C ARG A 319 -26.35 -6.87 -22.20
N PRO A 320 -25.52 -6.00 -21.60
CA PRO A 320 -24.11 -6.20 -21.25
C PRO A 320 -23.92 -7.38 -20.27
N TRP A 321 -22.78 -8.06 -20.36
CA TRP A 321 -22.46 -9.21 -19.49
C TRP A 321 -22.04 -8.79 -18.07
N ILE A 322 -21.83 -7.48 -17.86
CA ILE A 322 -21.53 -6.86 -16.58
C ILE A 322 -22.68 -5.91 -16.22
N ASN A 323 -23.29 -6.12 -15.06
CA ASN A 323 -24.29 -5.26 -14.45
C ASN A 323 -23.73 -4.61 -13.17
N PRO A 324 -23.18 -3.37 -13.23
CA PRO A 324 -22.59 -2.71 -12.07
C PRO A 324 -23.58 -2.35 -10.95
N ASP A 325 -24.89 -2.46 -11.20
CA ASP A 325 -25.95 -2.26 -10.21
C ASP A 325 -26.54 -3.59 -9.69
N GLY A 326 -25.93 -4.73 -10.05
CA GLY A 326 -26.44 -6.07 -9.73
C GLY A 326 -26.14 -6.57 -8.30
N ALA A 327 -25.36 -5.84 -7.51
CA ALA A 327 -25.01 -6.16 -6.13
C ALA A 327 -24.56 -4.89 -5.38
N SER A 328 -24.25 -5.02 -4.09
CA SER A 328 -23.65 -3.90 -3.34
C SER A 328 -22.22 -3.58 -3.84
N VAL A 329 -21.78 -2.34 -3.59
CA VAL A 329 -20.43 -1.88 -3.95
C VAL A 329 -19.35 -2.79 -3.36
N ASP A 330 -19.51 -3.20 -2.09
CA ASP A 330 -18.54 -4.04 -1.40
C ASP A 330 -18.44 -5.45 -2.00
N GLU A 331 -19.57 -6.05 -2.36
CA GLU A 331 -19.61 -7.36 -3.04
C GLU A 331 -18.94 -7.30 -4.41
N ILE A 332 -19.20 -6.23 -5.18
CA ILE A 332 -18.58 -6.00 -6.49
C ILE A 332 -17.06 -5.88 -6.34
N ILE A 333 -16.60 -5.05 -5.41
CA ILE A 333 -15.17 -4.87 -5.12
C ILE A 333 -14.54 -6.22 -4.75
N ALA A 334 -15.18 -6.99 -3.86
CA ALA A 334 -14.69 -8.31 -3.46
C ALA A 334 -14.59 -9.29 -4.65
N ALA A 335 -15.54 -9.26 -5.59
CA ALA A 335 -15.51 -10.09 -6.79
C ALA A 335 -14.44 -9.63 -7.81
N VAL A 336 -14.29 -8.33 -8.03
CA VAL A 336 -13.26 -7.76 -8.91
C VAL A 336 -11.85 -8.11 -8.41
N ARG A 337 -11.61 -8.00 -7.10
CA ARG A 337 -10.33 -8.34 -6.46
C ARG A 337 -9.91 -9.81 -6.62
N LYS A 338 -10.86 -10.71 -6.94
CA LYS A 338 -10.58 -12.12 -7.22
C LYS A 338 -10.16 -12.38 -8.66
N CYS A 339 -10.07 -11.37 -9.53
CA CYS A 339 -9.62 -11.56 -10.91
C CYS A 339 -8.10 -11.83 -10.96
N PRO A 340 -7.65 -13.06 -11.27
CA PRO A 340 -6.22 -13.38 -11.20
C PRO A 340 -5.41 -12.75 -12.34
N SER A 341 -6.08 -12.40 -13.44
CA SER A 341 -5.43 -11.87 -14.65
C SER A 341 -5.24 -10.36 -14.64
N GLY A 342 -5.79 -9.65 -13.66
CA GLY A 342 -5.77 -8.19 -13.65
C GLY A 342 -6.62 -7.55 -14.76
N ALA A 343 -7.50 -8.33 -15.40
CA ALA A 343 -8.37 -7.87 -16.49
C ALA A 343 -9.54 -7.00 -16.01
N LEU A 344 -9.88 -7.08 -14.72
CA LEU A 344 -10.93 -6.29 -14.09
C LEU A 344 -10.33 -5.21 -13.19
N SER A 345 -10.92 -4.02 -13.22
CA SER A 345 -10.69 -2.93 -12.26
C SER A 345 -12.02 -2.23 -11.97
N TYR A 346 -12.05 -1.31 -11.01
CA TYR A 346 -13.26 -0.54 -10.72
C TYR A 346 -12.95 0.91 -10.42
N SER A 347 -13.93 1.80 -10.61
CA SER A 347 -13.85 3.20 -10.17
C SER A 347 -14.99 3.56 -9.22
N VAL A 348 -14.64 4.25 -8.13
CA VAL A 348 -15.56 4.89 -7.19
C VAL A 348 -15.14 6.35 -7.08
N ASP A 349 -16.09 7.28 -7.14
CA ASP A 349 -15.83 8.73 -7.11
C ASP A 349 -14.78 9.19 -8.13
N ASN A 350 -14.81 8.61 -9.33
CA ASN A 350 -13.86 8.83 -10.44
C ASN A 350 -12.40 8.43 -10.15
N ILE A 351 -12.13 7.71 -9.07
CA ILE A 351 -10.83 7.13 -8.76
C ILE A 351 -10.84 5.65 -9.16
N GLU A 352 -9.95 5.25 -10.06
CA GLU A 352 -9.79 3.86 -10.48
C GLU A 352 -8.88 3.08 -9.52
N TYR A 353 -9.37 1.94 -9.07
CA TYR A 353 -8.68 0.96 -8.24
C TYR A 353 -8.42 -0.31 -9.04
N ARG A 354 -7.15 -0.70 -9.09
CA ARG A 354 -6.68 -1.83 -9.88
C ARG A 354 -5.72 -2.74 -9.13
N ASP A 355 -4.92 -2.17 -8.26
CA ASP A 355 -3.90 -2.87 -7.50
C ASP A 355 -4.28 -2.87 -6.02
N PHE A 356 -3.97 -3.95 -5.31
CA PHE A 356 -4.64 -4.31 -4.06
C PHE A 356 -3.71 -4.52 -2.85
N GLY A 357 -2.41 -4.30 -3.01
CA GLY A 357 -1.40 -4.42 -1.95
C GLY A 357 -1.02 -5.87 -1.62
N GLN A 358 -1.06 -6.77 -2.61
CA GLN A 358 -0.68 -8.17 -2.42
C GLN A 358 0.84 -8.33 -2.27
N GLU A 359 1.26 -9.37 -1.57
CA GLU A 359 2.68 -9.71 -1.47
C GLU A 359 3.22 -10.28 -2.79
N PRO A 360 4.50 -10.03 -3.13
CA PRO A 360 5.15 -10.61 -4.31
C PRO A 360 5.11 -12.15 -4.25
N MET A 361 4.45 -12.79 -5.22
CA MET A 361 4.35 -14.25 -5.28
C MET A 361 4.20 -14.75 -6.73
N VAL A 362 4.83 -15.89 -7.04
CA VAL A 362 4.53 -16.68 -8.25
C VAL A 362 3.94 -18.01 -7.80
N THR A 363 2.63 -18.17 -7.96
CA THR A 363 1.89 -19.39 -7.58
C THR A 363 1.69 -20.30 -8.80
N VAL A 364 2.06 -21.57 -8.67
CA VAL A 364 1.78 -22.59 -9.68
C VAL A 364 0.36 -23.12 -9.47
N THR A 365 -0.56 -22.81 -10.39
CA THR A 365 -1.92 -23.35 -10.29
C THR A 365 -2.02 -24.74 -10.89
N LYS A 366 -2.77 -25.63 -10.25
CA LYS A 366 -3.02 -26.99 -10.76
C LYS A 366 -3.62 -26.95 -12.16
N ASN A 367 -3.00 -27.64 -13.12
CA ASN A 367 -3.45 -27.72 -14.52
C ASN A 367 -3.61 -26.36 -15.24
N GLY A 368 -3.04 -25.29 -14.70
CA GLY A 368 -3.34 -23.92 -15.11
C GLY A 368 -2.10 -23.03 -15.24
N PRO A 369 -2.30 -21.71 -15.37
CA PRO A 369 -1.22 -20.74 -15.51
C PRO A 369 -0.38 -20.57 -14.23
N TYR A 370 0.70 -19.81 -14.33
CA TYR A 370 1.28 -19.17 -13.15
C TYR A 370 0.44 -17.96 -12.77
N HIS A 371 0.09 -17.82 -11.50
CA HIS A 371 -0.50 -16.61 -10.94
C HIS A 371 0.60 -15.76 -10.33
N VAL A 372 0.73 -14.52 -10.78
CA VAL A 372 1.71 -13.56 -10.27
C VAL A 372 0.97 -12.49 -9.48
N THR A 373 1.48 -12.14 -8.30
CA THR A 373 0.94 -11.08 -7.43
C THR A 373 2.06 -10.18 -6.90
N GLY A 374 1.69 -9.05 -6.32
CA GLY A 374 2.60 -8.13 -5.63
C GLY A 374 3.59 -7.39 -6.51
N GLY A 375 3.25 -7.16 -7.77
CA GLY A 375 3.99 -6.23 -8.63
C GLY A 375 5.29 -6.75 -9.21
N ILE A 376 5.57 -8.04 -9.09
CA ILE A 376 6.74 -8.70 -9.70
C ILE A 376 6.87 -8.25 -11.16
N GLU A 377 8.00 -7.62 -11.49
CA GLU A 377 8.20 -7.01 -12.80
C GLU A 377 8.26 -8.09 -13.89
N LEU A 378 7.42 -7.97 -14.92
CA LEU A 378 7.53 -8.74 -16.15
C LEU A 378 8.32 -7.96 -17.19
N VAL A 379 9.59 -8.32 -17.35
CA VAL A 379 10.53 -7.56 -18.18
C VAL A 379 10.22 -7.75 -19.67
N GLY A 380 10.21 -6.65 -20.43
CA GLY A 380 10.16 -6.67 -21.90
C GLY A 380 8.88 -7.23 -22.51
N SER A 381 7.76 -7.18 -21.79
CA SER A 381 6.45 -7.68 -22.26
C SER A 381 5.44 -6.56 -22.53
N ASP A 382 4.67 -6.70 -23.60
CA ASP A 382 3.58 -5.79 -23.94
C ASP A 382 2.35 -6.05 -23.06
N TRP A 383 1.83 -5.00 -22.42
CA TRP A 383 0.65 -5.08 -21.58
C TRP A 383 -0.61 -4.65 -22.34
N ALA A 384 -1.70 -5.36 -22.09
CA ALA A 384 -3.02 -4.94 -22.57
C ALA A 384 -3.46 -3.63 -21.90
N GLN A 385 -4.35 -2.88 -22.54
CA GLN A 385 -4.80 -1.58 -22.05
C GLN A 385 -5.49 -1.69 -20.68
N GLY A 386 -5.03 -0.92 -19.70
CA GLY A 386 -5.73 -0.73 -18.43
C GLY A 386 -5.73 -1.93 -17.48
N VAL A 387 -4.88 -2.93 -17.70
CA VAL A 387 -4.74 -4.11 -16.82
C VAL A 387 -3.81 -3.85 -15.63
N SER A 388 -3.92 -4.70 -14.61
CA SER A 388 -3.02 -4.67 -13.46
C SER A 388 -1.61 -5.09 -13.87
N LYS A 389 -0.63 -4.38 -13.31
CA LYS A 389 0.78 -4.83 -13.28
C LYS A 389 1.16 -5.41 -11.91
N GLU A 390 0.28 -5.29 -10.92
CA GLU A 390 0.43 -5.90 -9.61
C GLU A 390 0.13 -7.41 -9.66
N HIS A 391 -0.94 -7.81 -10.33
CA HIS A 391 -1.33 -9.21 -10.44
C HIS A 391 -1.78 -9.58 -11.86
N TYR A 392 -1.29 -10.72 -12.34
CA TYR A 392 -1.50 -11.17 -13.71
C TYR A 392 -1.21 -12.67 -13.82
N THR A 393 -1.57 -13.29 -14.96
CA THR A 393 -1.34 -14.73 -15.18
C THR A 393 -0.45 -15.00 -16.38
N LEU A 394 0.53 -15.90 -16.22
CA LEU A 394 1.44 -16.31 -17.29
C LEU A 394 1.10 -17.71 -17.81
N CYS A 395 1.14 -17.90 -19.12
CA CYS A 395 0.89 -19.17 -19.77
C CYS A 395 1.94 -20.21 -19.32
N ARG A 396 1.46 -21.38 -18.90
CA ARG A 396 2.31 -22.52 -18.51
C ARG A 396 2.21 -23.70 -19.47
N CYS A 397 1.14 -23.76 -20.24
CA CYS A 397 0.80 -24.90 -21.12
C CYS A 397 1.35 -24.79 -22.55
N GLY A 398 1.93 -23.64 -22.93
CA GLY A 398 2.43 -23.37 -24.28
C GLY A 398 1.39 -23.01 -25.34
N ALA A 399 0.10 -23.23 -25.09
CA ALA A 399 -0.95 -23.06 -26.10
C ALA A 399 -1.54 -21.65 -26.21
N SER A 400 -1.24 -20.74 -25.28
CA SER A 400 -1.85 -19.40 -25.30
C SER A 400 -1.49 -18.62 -26.55
N LYS A 401 -2.42 -17.87 -27.13
CA LYS A 401 -2.15 -16.92 -28.21
C LYS A 401 -1.62 -15.59 -27.67
N ASN A 402 -1.94 -15.24 -26.43
CA ASN A 402 -1.53 -13.99 -25.80
C ASN A 402 -0.22 -14.09 -24.99
N LYS A 403 0.77 -14.87 -25.47
CA LYS A 403 2.03 -15.10 -24.73
C LYS A 403 2.75 -13.78 -24.41
N PRO A 404 3.41 -13.66 -23.24
CA PRO A 404 3.58 -14.70 -22.21
C PRO A 404 2.36 -14.88 -21.29
N PHE A 405 1.30 -14.09 -21.46
CA PHE A 405 0.09 -14.18 -20.64
C PHE A 405 -0.74 -15.41 -20.96
N CYS A 406 -1.59 -15.81 -20.02
CA CYS A 406 -2.59 -16.86 -20.21
C CYS A 406 -3.90 -16.27 -20.76
N ASP A 407 -4.46 -16.89 -21.79
CA ASP A 407 -5.76 -16.57 -22.40
C ASP A 407 -6.80 -17.70 -22.19
N GLY A 408 -6.56 -18.59 -21.23
CA GLY A 408 -7.45 -19.73 -20.97
C GLY A 408 -7.29 -20.93 -21.90
N SER A 409 -6.41 -20.90 -22.91
CA SER A 409 -6.22 -22.03 -23.87
C SER A 409 -5.89 -23.38 -23.22
N HIS A 410 -5.37 -23.38 -21.98
CA HIS A 410 -5.09 -24.58 -21.20
C HIS A 410 -6.33 -25.46 -20.93
N TYR A 411 -7.52 -24.86 -20.84
CA TYR A 411 -8.77 -25.62 -20.71
C TYR A 411 -9.09 -26.41 -21.98
N ALA A 412 -8.94 -25.77 -23.16
CA ALA A 412 -9.24 -26.38 -24.45
C ALA A 412 -8.31 -27.57 -24.75
N ILE A 413 -7.02 -27.42 -24.42
CA ILE A 413 -6.03 -28.50 -24.61
C ILE A 413 -5.97 -29.49 -23.44
N LYS A 414 -6.83 -29.34 -22.42
CA LYS A 414 -6.88 -30.18 -21.21
C LYS A 414 -5.49 -30.37 -20.59
N PHE A 415 -4.75 -29.28 -20.44
CA PHE A 415 -3.40 -29.29 -19.89
C PHE A 415 -3.36 -29.97 -18.52
N ARG A 416 -2.32 -30.79 -18.28
CA ARG A 416 -2.05 -31.44 -17.00
C ARG A 416 -0.57 -31.35 -16.68
N ASP A 417 -0.26 -31.18 -15.41
CA ASP A 417 1.10 -31.10 -14.89
C ASP A 417 1.34 -32.01 -13.70
#